data_AF-A0A7J7H2P4-F1
#
_entry.id   AF-A0A7J7H2P4-F1
#
_cell.length_a   1.000
_cell.length_b   1.000
_cell.length_c   1.000
_cell.angle_alpha   90.00
_cell.angle_beta   90.00
_cell.angle_gamma   90.00
#
_symmetry.space_group_name_H-M   'P 1'
#
loop_
_entity.id
_entity.type
_entity.pdbx_description
1 polymer ?
#
loop_
_entity_poly.entity_id
_entity_poly.type
_entity_poly.pdbx_seq_one_letter_code
_entity_poly.pdbx_strand_id
1 'polypeptide(L)'
;MEELLNLVFDSLLGKDNQIQSLPGEDGNMKEIHSEVRSNKEDSSRFRLSMGYIEPMEFASLGLLAIAFVSISSPHDEMRKLGYEALGRFKTALERCQKREGLVRLRLLLTYLQNGIEDPWQRIPSIIAMFVAEASFILLDSSHDHYLTISNFLLRSPRVNVKCIPLFETFFWSSTVKFKTLRLWILRLLYAGLNSDDDAQIYIRNNILEILLAFYASPLSDYESKELILQVNSNFVSHACYKVALICVKY
;
A
#
# COMPACT_ATOMS: atom_id res chain seq x y z
N MET A 1 -7.42 12.79 -22.56
CA MET A 1 -7.74 12.40 -21.16
C MET A 1 -6.70 11.44 -20.56
N GLU A 2 -5.82 10.84 -21.35
CA GLU A 2 -4.59 10.15 -20.87
C GLU A 2 -3.42 11.11 -20.56
N GLU A 3 -3.39 12.32 -21.16
CA GLU A 3 -2.31 13.30 -20.94
C GLU A 3 -2.31 13.96 -19.55
N LEU A 4 -3.47 14.13 -18.90
CA LEU A 4 -3.56 14.78 -17.58
C LEU A 4 -3.17 13.84 -16.42
N LEU A 5 -3.33 12.52 -16.59
CA LEU A 5 -2.88 11.51 -15.63
C LEU A 5 -1.36 11.27 -15.72
N ASN A 6 -0.77 11.38 -16.92
CA ASN A 6 0.68 11.36 -17.10
C ASN A 6 1.34 12.63 -16.56
N LEU A 7 0.72 13.80 -16.71
CA LEU A 7 1.26 15.06 -16.17
C LEU A 7 1.37 15.09 -14.64
N VAL A 8 0.43 14.46 -13.92
CA VAL A 8 0.51 14.34 -12.45
C VAL A 8 1.60 13.34 -12.06
N PHE A 9 1.77 12.23 -12.80
CA PHE A 9 2.80 11.23 -12.51
C PHE A 9 4.23 11.68 -12.89
N ASP A 10 4.40 12.42 -13.99
CA ASP A 10 5.69 12.95 -14.44
C ASP A 10 6.17 14.14 -13.58
N SER A 11 5.24 14.94 -13.05
CA SER A 11 5.55 16.04 -12.12
C SER A 11 5.98 15.56 -10.74
N LEU A 12 5.57 14.35 -10.32
CA LEU A 12 5.82 13.83 -8.98
C LEU A 12 7.04 12.90 -8.90
N LEU A 13 7.67 12.54 -10.03
CA LEU A 13 8.82 11.62 -10.08
C LEU A 13 10.05 12.13 -10.84
N GLY A 14 10.33 13.42 -10.69
CA GLY A 14 11.69 13.94 -10.82
C GLY A 14 12.08 14.39 -12.22
N LYS A 15 11.81 15.66 -12.51
CA LYS A 15 12.73 16.50 -13.28
C LYS A 15 12.97 17.80 -12.52
N ASP A 16 13.96 17.80 -11.65
CA ASP A 16 14.68 19.01 -11.23
C ASP A 16 16.18 18.72 -11.21
N ASN A 17 16.81 18.96 -12.37
CA ASN A 17 18.06 19.70 -12.54
C ASN A 17 18.61 19.44 -13.95
N GLN A 18 18.01 20.11 -14.94
CA GLN A 18 18.84 20.66 -16.00
C GLN A 18 18.99 22.14 -15.71
N ILE A 19 20.15 22.51 -15.17
CA ILE A 19 20.65 23.88 -15.26
C ILE A 19 20.82 24.15 -16.76
N GLN A 20 19.88 24.89 -17.34
CA GLN A 20 20.06 25.48 -18.66
C GLN A 20 21.17 26.54 -18.53
N SER A 21 22.31 26.24 -19.13
CA SER A 21 23.29 27.23 -19.53
C SER A 21 22.71 28.08 -20.66
N LEU A 22 22.78 29.40 -20.52
CA LEU A 22 22.67 30.37 -21.61
C LEU A 22 23.96 31.20 -21.69
N PRO A 23 24.37 31.63 -22.89
CA PRO A 23 25.74 32.05 -23.17
C PRO A 23 25.97 33.56 -22.99
N GLY A 24 27.20 33.90 -22.62
CA GLY A 24 27.93 35.09 -23.04
C GLY A 24 27.67 36.37 -22.25
N GLU A 25 28.68 36.79 -21.48
CA GLU A 25 29.26 38.13 -21.64
C GLU A 25 30.67 38.16 -21.02
N ASP A 26 31.65 38.56 -21.82
CA ASP A 26 33.06 38.71 -21.47
C ASP A 26 33.27 39.86 -20.47
N GLY A 27 34.05 39.62 -19.42
CA GLY A 27 34.45 40.65 -18.46
C GLY A 27 35.60 40.18 -17.56
N ASN A 28 36.69 40.93 -17.60
CA ASN A 28 38.03 40.60 -17.13
C ASN A 28 38.27 40.85 -15.62
N MET A 29 39.30 40.15 -15.08
CA MET A 29 40.15 40.44 -13.91
C MET A 29 39.74 40.15 -12.43
N LYS A 30 40.55 39.26 -11.85
CA LYS A 30 41.31 39.35 -10.56
C LYS A 30 40.66 38.96 -9.22
N GLU A 31 41.32 37.97 -8.60
CA GLU A 31 41.72 37.83 -7.18
C GLU A 31 40.88 38.48 -6.08
N ILE A 32 40.51 37.70 -5.06
CA ILE A 32 40.89 37.91 -3.66
C ILE A 32 40.72 36.59 -2.87
N HIS A 33 41.75 36.29 -2.07
CA HIS A 33 41.94 35.15 -1.19
C HIS A 33 41.10 35.21 0.12
N SER A 34 41.04 34.02 0.76
CA SER A 34 41.03 33.74 2.21
C SER A 34 39.76 33.96 3.05
N GLU A 35 39.10 32.84 3.37
CA GLU A 35 39.11 32.20 4.70
C GLU A 35 38.82 33.06 5.95
N VAL A 36 37.58 33.02 6.42
CA VAL A 36 37.25 33.15 7.86
C VAL A 36 36.32 32.01 8.26
N ARG A 37 36.93 31.02 8.91
CA ARG A 37 36.34 29.97 9.71
C ARG A 37 35.85 30.55 11.04
N SER A 38 34.57 30.42 11.37
CA SER A 38 34.14 30.04 12.73
C SER A 38 32.64 29.75 12.80
N ASN A 39 32.35 28.45 12.79
CA ASN A 39 31.44 27.77 13.71
C ASN A 39 30.20 28.55 14.18
N LYS A 40 29.10 28.33 13.46
CA LYS A 40 27.81 28.10 14.11
C LYS A 40 27.45 26.62 13.92
N GLU A 41 28.17 25.78 14.66
CA GLU A 41 27.77 24.40 14.91
C GLU A 41 26.51 24.38 15.80
N ASP A 42 25.82 23.24 15.75
CA ASP A 42 24.68 22.85 16.56
C ASP A 42 23.29 23.36 16.14
N SER A 43 22.92 22.98 14.91
CA SER A 43 21.61 22.34 14.71
C SER A 43 21.83 20.93 14.15
N SER A 44 22.45 20.12 15.02
CA SER A 44 22.45 18.66 15.08
C SER A 44 21.66 17.94 13.98
N ARG A 45 22.39 17.45 12.98
CA ARG A 45 22.75 16.01 12.85
C ARG A 45 21.54 15.06 12.90
N PHE A 46 20.81 14.99 11.79
CA PHE A 46 20.35 13.70 11.25
C PHE A 46 20.57 13.69 9.74
N ARG A 47 21.81 13.94 9.33
CA ARG A 47 22.27 13.50 8.01
C ARG A 47 22.49 12.00 8.13
N LEU A 48 21.44 11.21 7.90
CA LEU A 48 21.62 9.79 7.60
C LEU A 48 22.58 9.76 6.41
N SER A 49 23.78 9.23 6.67
CA SER A 49 24.82 9.02 5.66
C SER A 49 24.18 8.45 4.41
N MET A 50 24.46 9.08 3.26
CA MET A 50 23.87 8.73 1.97
C MET A 50 24.38 7.36 1.50
N GLY A 51 23.88 6.30 2.13
CA GLY A 51 23.76 4.95 1.60
C GLY A 51 22.33 4.81 1.10
N TYR A 52 22.16 4.78 -0.21
CA TYR A 52 20.84 4.56 -0.81
C TYR A 52 20.33 3.17 -0.37
N ILE A 53 19.18 3.11 0.29
CA ILE A 53 18.53 1.83 0.62
C ILE A 53 18.13 1.15 -0.69
N GLU A 54 18.62 -0.07 -0.96
CA GLU A 54 18.21 -0.82 -2.16
C GLU A 54 16.71 -1.13 -2.11
N PRO A 55 15.98 -1.20 -3.24
CA PRO A 55 14.55 -1.53 -3.25
C PRO A 55 14.22 -2.83 -2.51
N MET A 56 15.10 -3.82 -2.60
CA MET A 56 14.92 -5.08 -1.88
C MET A 56 15.00 -4.87 -0.36
N GLU A 57 16.02 -4.15 0.11
CA GLU A 57 16.18 -3.82 1.53
C GLU A 57 14.99 -3.00 2.04
N PHE A 58 14.58 -1.98 1.28
CA PHE A 58 13.43 -1.13 1.58
C PHE A 58 12.14 -1.94 1.78
N ALA A 59 11.89 -2.91 0.90
CA ALA A 59 10.74 -3.81 1.01
C ALA A 59 10.89 -4.78 2.19
N SER A 60 12.07 -5.37 2.40
CA SER A 60 12.30 -6.31 3.51
C SER A 60 12.22 -5.68 4.90
N LEU A 61 12.52 -4.39 5.01
CA LEU A 61 12.37 -3.61 6.24
C LEU A 61 10.91 -3.20 6.52
N GLY A 62 9.99 -3.51 5.61
CA GLY A 62 8.57 -3.16 5.73
C GLY A 62 8.24 -1.72 5.38
N LEU A 63 9.19 -0.93 4.87
CA LEU A 63 8.96 0.46 4.50
C LEU A 63 7.97 0.56 3.32
N LEU A 64 8.00 -0.42 2.41
CA LEU A 64 7.01 -0.53 1.33
C LEU A 64 5.61 -0.81 1.85
N ALA A 65 5.47 -1.72 2.83
CA ALA A 65 4.20 -2.01 3.47
C ALA A 65 3.64 -0.76 4.19
N ILE A 66 4.49 0.00 4.90
CA ILE A 66 4.10 1.25 5.55
C ILE A 66 3.61 2.28 4.52
N ALA A 67 4.30 2.41 3.38
CA ALA A 67 3.89 3.31 2.31
C ALA A 67 2.52 2.92 1.70
N PHE A 68 2.24 1.61 1.60
CA PHE A 68 0.92 1.13 1.19
C PHE A 68 -0.17 1.40 2.23
N VAL A 69 0.12 1.25 3.52
CA VAL A 69 -0.87 1.54 4.57
C VAL A 69 -1.16 3.03 4.65
N SER A 70 -0.16 3.89 4.48
CA SER A 70 -0.32 5.36 4.63
C SER A 70 -1.24 5.99 3.57
N ILE A 71 -1.33 5.43 2.36
CA ILE A 71 -2.28 5.89 1.33
C ILE A 71 -3.76 5.59 1.67
N SER A 72 -4.03 4.78 2.71
CA SER A 72 -5.39 4.59 3.25
C SER A 72 -5.78 5.60 4.34
N SER A 73 -4.85 6.48 4.73
CA SER A 73 -5.08 7.45 5.79
C SER A 73 -6.24 8.41 5.45
N PRO A 74 -7.06 8.82 6.44
CA PRO A 74 -8.02 9.90 6.25
C PRO A 74 -7.33 11.25 5.98
N HIS A 75 -6.09 11.43 6.43
CA HIS A 75 -5.35 12.68 6.27
C HIS A 75 -4.62 12.75 4.93
N ASP A 76 -4.85 13.83 4.18
CA ASP A 76 -4.30 14.03 2.84
C ASP A 76 -2.77 14.06 2.81
N GLU A 77 -2.16 14.76 3.76
CA GLU A 77 -0.69 14.85 3.87
C GLU A 77 -0.03 13.49 4.09
N MET A 78 -0.66 12.61 4.87
CA MET A 78 -0.16 11.26 5.08
C MET A 78 -0.25 10.42 3.79
N ARG A 79 -1.33 10.58 3.03
CA ARG A 79 -1.46 9.91 1.72
C ARG A 79 -0.43 10.42 0.73
N LYS A 80 -0.21 11.73 0.63
CA LYS A 80 0.83 12.32 -0.22
C LYS A 80 2.20 11.73 0.05
N LEU A 81 2.59 11.64 1.33
CA LEU A 81 3.85 11.01 1.73
C LEU A 81 3.93 9.53 1.32
N GLY A 82 2.84 8.79 1.48
CA GLY A 82 2.74 7.40 1.02
C GLY A 82 2.94 7.26 -0.48
N TYR A 83 2.19 8.04 -1.26
CA TYR A 83 2.27 8.04 -2.71
C TYR A 83 3.64 8.49 -3.24
N GLU A 84 4.26 9.49 -2.62
CA GLU A 84 5.63 9.92 -2.92
C GLU A 84 6.64 8.78 -2.67
N ALA A 85 6.53 8.09 -1.54
CA ALA A 85 7.39 6.95 -1.22
C ALA A 85 7.22 5.80 -2.24
N LEU A 86 5.97 5.47 -2.60
CA LEU A 86 5.67 4.45 -3.61
C LEU A 86 6.20 4.83 -4.99
N GLY A 87 6.11 6.11 -5.36
CA GLY A 87 6.66 6.61 -6.61
C GLY A 87 8.18 6.51 -6.65
N ARG A 88 8.89 6.96 -5.61
CA ARG A 88 10.35 6.82 -5.51
C ARG A 88 10.79 5.36 -5.57
N PHE A 89 10.04 4.49 -4.90
CA PHE A 89 10.28 3.06 -4.93
C PHE A 89 10.13 2.50 -6.35
N LYS A 90 9.07 2.88 -7.08
CA LYS A 90 8.88 2.50 -8.48
C LYS A 90 10.04 2.94 -9.37
N THR A 91 10.49 4.20 -9.27
CA THR A 91 11.66 4.69 -10.02
C THR A 91 12.93 3.91 -9.68
N ALA A 92 13.10 3.51 -8.41
CA ALA A 92 14.22 2.67 -8.01
C ALA A 92 14.13 1.24 -8.60
N LEU A 93 12.93 0.67 -8.73
CA LEU A 93 12.72 -0.63 -9.39
C LEU A 93 13.07 -0.63 -10.88
N GLU A 94 12.86 0.48 -11.58
CA GLU A 94 13.19 0.62 -13.01
C GLU A 94 14.69 0.49 -13.27
N ARG A 95 15.51 0.87 -12.28
CA ARG A 95 16.97 0.74 -12.29
C ARG A 95 17.44 -0.69 -11.95
N CYS A 96 16.57 -1.53 -11.38
CA CYS A 96 16.89 -2.88 -10.89
C CYS A 96 16.06 -3.96 -11.61
N GLN A 97 16.32 -4.20 -12.90
CA GLN A 97 15.44 -5.04 -13.74
C GLN A 97 15.61 -6.56 -13.60
N LYS A 98 16.67 -7.06 -12.96
CA LYS A 98 17.10 -8.48 -13.08
C LYS A 98 16.79 -9.40 -11.89
N ARG A 99 16.14 -8.93 -10.81
CA ARG A 99 15.83 -9.76 -9.62
C ARG A 99 14.36 -10.19 -9.63
N GLU A 100 14.08 -11.49 -9.53
CA GLU A 100 12.71 -12.05 -9.63
C GLU A 100 11.73 -11.47 -8.60
N GLY A 101 12.16 -11.26 -7.34
CA GLY A 101 11.32 -10.65 -6.32
C GLY A 101 10.88 -9.22 -6.68
N LEU A 102 11.77 -8.45 -7.31
CA LEU A 102 11.49 -7.08 -7.76
C LEU A 102 10.50 -7.04 -8.93
N VAL A 103 10.47 -8.07 -9.78
CA VAL A 103 9.46 -8.20 -10.85
C VAL A 103 8.06 -8.34 -10.24
N ARG A 104 7.92 -9.14 -9.19
CA ARG A 104 6.64 -9.33 -8.50
C ARG A 104 6.18 -8.09 -7.74
N LEU A 105 7.10 -7.37 -7.08
CA LEU A 105 6.79 -6.08 -6.48
C LEU A 105 6.37 -5.03 -7.51
N ARG A 106 7.00 -5.02 -8.69
CA ARG A 106 6.60 -4.16 -9.79
C ARG A 106 5.18 -4.47 -10.26
N LEU A 107 4.84 -5.75 -10.39
CA LEU A 107 3.49 -6.18 -10.75
C LEU A 107 2.45 -5.74 -9.71
N LEU A 108 2.77 -5.87 -8.41
CA LEU A 108 1.92 -5.41 -7.31
C LEU A 108 1.68 -3.89 -7.35
N LEU A 109 2.73 -3.10 -7.62
CA LEU A 109 2.61 -1.65 -7.78
C LEU A 109 1.75 -1.29 -8.98
N THR A 110 1.95 -1.93 -10.12
CA THR A 110 1.13 -1.70 -11.33
C THR A 110 -0.33 -2.08 -11.09
N TYR A 111 -0.59 -3.21 -10.43
CA TYR A 111 -1.93 -3.64 -10.05
C TYR A 111 -2.67 -2.57 -9.24
N LEU A 112 -2.01 -2.00 -8.22
CA LEU A 112 -2.58 -0.93 -7.40
C LEU A 112 -2.70 0.37 -8.20
N GLN A 113 -1.64 0.77 -8.89
CA GLN A 113 -1.57 2.03 -9.65
C GLN A 113 -2.70 2.12 -10.66
N ASN A 114 -2.95 1.03 -11.38
CA ASN A 114 -4.00 0.99 -12.39
C ASN A 114 -5.40 1.18 -11.81
N GLY A 115 -5.60 0.99 -10.50
CA GLY A 115 -6.89 1.17 -9.82
C GLY A 115 -7.11 2.56 -9.21
N ILE A 116 -6.12 3.43 -9.27
CA ILE A 116 -6.23 4.81 -8.80
C ILE A 116 -6.89 5.63 -9.91
N GLU A 117 -7.94 6.37 -9.55
CA GLU A 117 -8.73 7.20 -10.45
C GLU A 117 -8.42 8.69 -10.25
N ASP A 118 -8.18 9.10 -9.00
CA ASP A 118 -7.96 10.50 -8.63
C ASP A 118 -6.58 10.72 -7.96
N PRO A 119 -5.97 11.91 -8.09
CA PRO A 119 -4.76 12.26 -7.35
C PRO A 119 -4.97 12.11 -5.83
N TRP A 120 -4.02 11.44 -5.18
CA TRP A 120 -4.04 11.22 -3.73
C TRP A 120 -5.31 10.55 -3.21
N GLN A 121 -5.99 9.78 -4.07
CA GLN A 121 -7.18 9.01 -3.71
C GLN A 121 -6.93 8.21 -2.43
N ARG A 122 -7.87 8.25 -1.49
CA ARG A 122 -7.82 7.37 -0.34
C ARG A 122 -8.11 5.94 -0.79
N ILE A 123 -7.13 5.06 -0.65
CA ILE A 123 -7.32 3.62 -0.91
C ILE A 123 -8.02 2.98 0.29
N PRO A 124 -9.04 2.13 0.10
CA PRO A 124 -9.68 1.44 1.22
C PRO A 124 -8.69 0.63 2.04
N SER A 125 -8.84 0.61 3.36
CA SER A 125 -7.87 -0.02 4.26
C SER A 125 -7.68 -1.50 3.97
N ILE A 126 -8.74 -2.23 3.60
CA ILE A 126 -8.65 -3.64 3.20
C ILE A 126 -7.73 -3.87 1.98
N ILE A 127 -7.75 -2.95 1.02
CA ILE A 127 -6.87 -3.02 -0.17
C ILE A 127 -5.44 -2.66 0.21
N ALA A 128 -5.25 -1.60 1.00
CA ALA A 128 -3.94 -1.16 1.48
C ALA A 128 -3.24 -2.25 2.30
N MET A 129 -3.97 -2.90 3.22
CA MET A 129 -3.47 -4.04 4.00
C MET A 129 -3.14 -5.23 3.10
N PHE A 130 -3.98 -5.52 2.09
CA PHE A 130 -3.72 -6.61 1.15
C PHE A 130 -2.40 -6.41 0.43
N VAL A 131 -2.18 -5.22 -0.16
CA VAL A 131 -0.94 -4.95 -0.90
C VAL A 131 0.27 -4.85 0.05
N ALA A 132 0.10 -4.37 1.28
CA ALA A 132 1.15 -4.36 2.29
C ALA A 132 1.61 -5.79 2.66
N GLU A 133 0.69 -6.68 3.00
CA GLU A 133 0.99 -8.10 3.29
C GLU A 133 1.56 -8.83 2.05
N ALA A 134 0.94 -8.61 0.88
CA ALA A 134 1.43 -9.18 -0.37
C ALA A 134 2.87 -8.73 -0.67
N SER A 135 3.23 -7.50 -0.32
CA SER A 135 4.59 -7.00 -0.56
C SER A 135 5.65 -7.82 0.18
N PHE A 136 5.38 -8.28 1.40
CA PHE A 136 6.27 -9.18 2.12
C PHE A 136 6.27 -10.59 1.54
N ILE A 137 5.08 -11.14 1.28
CA ILE A 137 4.95 -12.50 0.75
C ILE A 137 5.68 -12.64 -0.58
N LEU A 138 5.63 -11.62 -1.45
CA LEU A 138 6.28 -11.65 -2.77
C LEU A 138 7.82 -11.57 -2.70
N LEU A 139 8.41 -11.30 -1.54
CA LEU A 139 9.85 -11.37 -1.31
C LEU A 139 10.34 -12.80 -1.07
N ASP A 140 9.46 -13.70 -0.61
CA ASP A 140 9.79 -15.07 -0.25
C ASP A 140 8.99 -16.06 -1.11
N SER A 141 9.67 -16.69 -2.08
CA SER A 141 9.06 -17.69 -2.95
C SER A 141 8.68 -18.99 -2.24
N SER A 142 9.20 -19.23 -1.04
CA SER A 142 8.85 -20.40 -0.23
C SER A 142 7.55 -20.22 0.57
N HIS A 143 7.05 -18.99 0.66
CA HIS A 143 5.85 -18.68 1.42
C HIS A 143 4.60 -19.34 0.83
N ASP A 144 3.73 -19.88 1.70
CA ASP A 144 2.54 -20.67 1.33
C ASP A 144 1.60 -19.96 0.34
N HIS A 145 1.46 -18.64 0.46
CA HIS A 145 0.54 -17.83 -0.34
C HIS A 145 1.18 -17.26 -1.61
N TYR A 146 2.49 -17.41 -1.78
CA TYR A 146 3.26 -16.76 -2.83
C TYR A 146 2.70 -17.02 -4.23
N LEU A 147 2.47 -18.30 -4.54
CA LEU A 147 2.01 -18.70 -5.88
C LEU A 147 0.60 -18.18 -6.15
N THR A 148 -0.30 -18.23 -5.16
CA THR A 148 -1.68 -17.77 -5.31
C THR A 148 -1.74 -16.26 -5.54
N ILE A 149 -0.98 -15.48 -4.77
CA ILE A 149 -0.90 -14.02 -4.94
C ILE A 149 -0.23 -13.67 -6.27
N SER A 150 0.89 -14.31 -6.62
CA SER A 150 1.59 -14.07 -7.89
C SER A 150 0.67 -14.32 -9.09
N ASN A 151 -0.04 -15.46 -9.10
CA ASN A 151 -0.98 -15.81 -10.17
C ASN A 151 -2.18 -14.86 -10.23
N PHE A 152 -2.67 -14.41 -9.08
CA PHE A 152 -3.74 -13.43 -9.01
C PHE A 152 -3.33 -12.11 -9.65
N LEU A 153 -2.15 -11.59 -9.32
CA LEU A 153 -1.63 -10.35 -9.88
C LEU A 153 -1.38 -10.45 -11.39
N LEU A 154 -0.94 -11.61 -11.88
CA LEU A 154 -0.76 -11.83 -13.33
C LEU A 154 -2.07 -11.82 -14.11
N ARG A 155 -3.17 -12.26 -13.48
CA ARG A 155 -4.51 -12.32 -14.10
C ARG A 155 -5.31 -11.04 -13.90
N SER A 156 -4.93 -10.21 -12.95
CA SER A 156 -5.69 -9.03 -12.52
C SER A 156 -4.88 -7.77 -12.88
N PRO A 157 -5.14 -7.12 -14.01
CA PRO A 157 -4.34 -5.97 -14.45
C PRO A 157 -4.56 -4.71 -13.60
N ARG A 158 -5.66 -4.64 -12.84
CA ARG A 158 -6.09 -3.47 -12.05
C ARG A 158 -6.80 -3.92 -10.78
N VAL A 159 -6.57 -3.22 -9.67
CA VAL A 159 -7.35 -3.43 -8.45
C VAL A 159 -8.78 -2.93 -8.59
N ASN A 160 -9.73 -3.75 -8.14
CA ASN A 160 -11.11 -3.32 -7.92
C ASN A 160 -11.25 -2.90 -6.46
N VAL A 161 -11.20 -1.59 -6.20
CA VAL A 161 -11.27 -1.01 -4.83
C VAL A 161 -12.60 -1.27 -4.12
N LYS A 162 -13.62 -1.81 -4.81
CA LYS A 162 -14.94 -2.13 -4.25
C LYS A 162 -15.08 -3.60 -3.82
N CYS A 163 -14.05 -4.43 -4.03
CA CYS A 163 -14.08 -5.85 -3.72
C CYS A 163 -12.86 -6.25 -2.88
N ILE A 164 -13.02 -7.28 -2.06
CA ILE A 164 -11.93 -7.80 -1.21
C ILE A 164 -11.08 -8.77 -2.03
N PRO A 165 -9.78 -8.48 -2.28
CA PRO A 165 -8.93 -9.34 -3.08
C PRO A 165 -8.82 -10.73 -2.48
N LEU A 166 -8.89 -11.75 -3.35
CA LEU A 166 -8.69 -13.16 -2.99
C LEU A 166 -9.66 -13.76 -1.95
N PHE A 167 -10.72 -13.05 -1.53
CA PHE A 167 -11.61 -13.52 -0.49
C PHE A 167 -12.17 -14.92 -0.76
N GLU A 168 -12.87 -15.08 -1.90
CA GLU A 168 -13.45 -16.38 -2.30
C GLU A 168 -12.38 -17.47 -2.45
N THR A 169 -11.23 -17.11 -3.04
CA THR A 169 -10.13 -18.06 -3.30
C THR A 169 -9.54 -18.60 -2.00
N PHE A 170 -9.41 -17.76 -0.97
CA PHE A 170 -8.75 -18.15 0.28
C PHE A 170 -9.74 -18.74 1.27
N PHE A 171 -10.93 -18.17 1.39
CA PHE A 171 -11.92 -18.56 2.39
C PHE A 171 -12.50 -19.95 2.12
N TRP A 172 -12.84 -20.23 0.84
CA TRP A 172 -13.41 -21.50 0.38
C TRP A 172 -12.39 -22.45 -0.23
N SER A 173 -11.10 -22.22 0.02
CA SER A 173 -10.05 -23.10 -0.47
C SER A 173 -10.27 -24.55 0.00
N SER A 174 -10.07 -25.50 -0.92
CA SER A 174 -10.09 -26.94 -0.65
C SER A 174 -8.69 -27.57 -0.71
N THR A 175 -7.63 -26.75 -0.78
CA THR A 175 -6.25 -27.24 -0.83
C THR A 175 -5.82 -27.80 0.53
N VAL A 176 -4.72 -28.56 0.57
CA VAL A 176 -4.16 -29.07 1.83
C VAL A 176 -3.79 -27.96 2.84
N LYS A 177 -3.60 -26.72 2.36
CA LYS A 177 -3.29 -25.52 3.18
C LYS A 177 -4.52 -24.63 3.41
N PHE A 178 -5.74 -25.15 3.26
CA PHE A 178 -6.97 -24.35 3.36
C PHE A 178 -7.08 -23.57 4.67
N LYS A 179 -6.65 -24.16 5.80
CA LYS A 179 -6.68 -23.49 7.12
C LYS A 179 -5.81 -22.24 7.14
N THR A 180 -4.56 -22.34 6.67
CA THR A 180 -3.63 -21.20 6.60
C THR A 180 -4.21 -20.08 5.74
N LEU A 181 -4.77 -20.42 4.58
CA LEU A 181 -5.41 -19.46 3.66
C LEU A 181 -6.61 -18.77 4.31
N ARG A 182 -7.49 -19.54 4.96
CA ARG A 182 -8.68 -19.03 5.64
C ARG A 182 -8.31 -18.10 6.81
N LEU A 183 -7.36 -18.50 7.64
CA LEU A 183 -6.90 -17.67 8.76
C LEU A 183 -6.25 -16.38 8.27
N TRP A 184 -5.50 -16.44 7.16
CA TRP A 184 -4.90 -15.25 6.57
C TRP A 184 -5.95 -14.26 6.08
N ILE A 185 -6.96 -14.73 5.32
CA ILE A 185 -8.01 -13.82 4.84
C ILE A 185 -8.85 -13.29 6.00
N LEU A 186 -9.12 -14.08 7.04
CA LEU A 186 -9.85 -13.61 8.23
C LEU A 186 -9.06 -12.53 9.01
N ARG A 187 -7.74 -12.69 9.16
CA ARG A 187 -6.87 -11.65 9.75
C ARG A 187 -6.82 -10.39 8.90
N LEU A 188 -6.78 -10.55 7.57
CA LEU A 188 -6.83 -9.43 6.64
C LEU A 188 -8.17 -8.67 6.77
N LEU A 189 -9.29 -9.38 6.90
CA LEU A 189 -10.60 -8.77 7.14
C LEU A 189 -10.65 -8.01 8.47
N TYR A 190 -10.05 -8.57 9.52
CA TYR A 190 -9.99 -7.88 10.80
C TYR A 190 -9.19 -6.57 10.71
N ALA A 191 -7.99 -6.61 10.13
CA ALA A 191 -7.10 -5.46 10.00
C ALA A 191 -7.53 -4.44 8.93
N GLY A 192 -8.32 -4.87 7.95
CA GLY A 192 -8.75 -4.05 6.82
C GLY A 192 -10.01 -3.21 7.06
N LEU A 193 -10.62 -3.32 8.24
CA LEU A 193 -11.82 -2.60 8.63
C LEU A 193 -11.49 -1.51 9.64
N ASN A 194 -11.09 -0.33 9.15
CA ASN A 194 -10.61 0.78 9.99
C ASN A 194 -11.46 2.05 9.90
N SER A 195 -12.48 2.07 9.02
CA SER A 195 -13.37 3.22 8.87
C SER A 195 -14.76 2.82 8.40
N ASP A 196 -15.71 3.73 8.57
CA ASP A 196 -17.11 3.55 8.16
C ASP A 196 -17.28 3.40 6.64
N ASP A 197 -16.33 3.93 5.87
CA ASP A 197 -16.28 3.77 4.41
C ASP A 197 -15.81 2.36 4.04
N ASP A 198 -14.85 1.80 4.79
CA ASP A 198 -14.42 0.41 4.61
C ASP A 198 -15.58 -0.54 4.88
N ALA A 199 -16.41 -0.27 5.90
CA ALA A 199 -17.58 -1.08 6.22
C ALA A 199 -18.56 -1.23 5.04
N GLN A 200 -18.64 -0.24 4.13
CA GLN A 200 -19.49 -0.34 2.93
C GLN A 200 -19.02 -1.43 1.97
N ILE A 201 -17.71 -1.70 1.90
CA ILE A 201 -17.17 -2.81 1.10
C ILE A 201 -17.63 -4.14 1.69
N TYR A 202 -17.65 -4.27 3.01
CA TYR A 202 -18.08 -5.49 3.69
C TYR A 202 -19.56 -5.76 3.49
N ILE A 203 -20.39 -4.72 3.59
CA ILE A 203 -21.84 -4.79 3.31
C ILE A 203 -22.08 -5.21 1.87
N ARG A 204 -21.46 -4.51 0.91
CA ARG A 204 -21.66 -4.75 -0.52
C ARG A 204 -21.29 -6.18 -0.95
N ASN A 205 -20.27 -6.76 -0.33
CA ASN A 205 -19.79 -8.10 -0.65
C ASN A 205 -20.36 -9.18 0.31
N ASN A 206 -21.37 -8.85 1.13
CA ASN A 206 -22.03 -9.77 2.07
C ASN A 206 -21.07 -10.51 3.02
N ILE A 207 -19.95 -9.87 3.39
CA ILE A 207 -18.87 -10.54 4.10
C ILE A 207 -19.35 -11.07 5.45
N LEU A 208 -20.05 -10.25 6.24
CA LEU A 208 -20.48 -10.63 7.58
C LEU A 208 -21.51 -11.77 7.55
N GLU A 209 -22.42 -11.77 6.57
CA GLU A 209 -23.38 -12.85 6.37
C GLU A 209 -22.66 -14.17 6.07
N ILE A 210 -21.69 -14.14 5.14
CA ILE A 210 -20.88 -15.32 4.79
C ILE A 210 -20.11 -15.83 6.02
N LEU A 211 -19.46 -14.92 6.76
CA LEU A 211 -18.67 -15.29 7.94
C LEU A 211 -19.54 -15.89 9.04
N LEU A 212 -20.69 -15.31 9.35
CA LEU A 212 -21.59 -15.80 10.40
C LEU A 212 -22.27 -17.13 10.00
N ALA A 213 -22.62 -17.30 8.73
CA ALA A 213 -23.08 -18.58 8.21
C ALA A 213 -22.00 -19.67 8.36
N PHE A 214 -20.74 -19.35 8.03
CA PHE A 214 -19.62 -20.25 8.25
C PHE A 214 -19.39 -20.53 9.74
N TYR A 215 -19.48 -19.53 10.62
CA TYR A 215 -19.35 -19.69 12.07
C TYR A 215 -20.32 -20.73 12.64
N ALA A 216 -21.58 -20.72 12.17
CA ALA A 216 -22.61 -21.68 12.57
C ALA A 216 -22.42 -23.09 11.98
N SER A 217 -21.57 -23.24 10.97
CA SER A 217 -21.30 -24.51 10.30
C SER A 217 -20.43 -25.44 11.17
N PRO A 218 -20.63 -26.78 11.09
CA PRO A 218 -19.74 -27.75 11.71
C PRO A 218 -18.32 -27.75 11.10
N LEU A 219 -18.12 -27.10 9.95
CA LEU A 219 -16.81 -27.00 9.29
C LEU A 219 -15.90 -25.92 9.89
N SER A 220 -16.41 -25.11 10.81
CA SER A 220 -15.67 -23.99 11.40
C SER A 220 -14.85 -24.42 12.60
N ASP A 221 -13.53 -24.29 12.47
CA ASP A 221 -12.57 -24.52 13.54
C ASP A 221 -12.52 -23.35 14.55
N TYR A 222 -11.99 -23.63 15.74
CA TYR A 222 -11.95 -22.67 16.85
C TYR A 222 -11.24 -21.36 16.50
N GLU A 223 -10.09 -21.42 15.82
CA GLU A 223 -9.34 -20.22 15.45
C GLU A 223 -10.09 -19.35 14.43
N SER A 224 -10.73 -19.99 13.44
CA SER A 224 -11.60 -19.29 12.50
C SER A 224 -12.79 -18.63 13.19
N LYS A 225 -13.41 -19.32 14.16
CA LYS A 225 -14.54 -18.77 14.94
C LYS A 225 -14.15 -17.53 15.72
N GLU A 226 -13.00 -17.57 16.39
CA GLU A 226 -12.48 -16.44 17.15
C GLU A 226 -12.25 -15.21 16.26
N LEU A 227 -11.58 -15.39 15.12
CA LEU A 227 -11.36 -14.29 14.18
C LEU A 227 -12.67 -13.75 13.60
N ILE A 228 -13.64 -14.62 13.31
CA ILE A 228 -14.96 -14.17 12.81
C ILE A 228 -15.67 -13.29 13.84
N LEU A 229 -15.62 -13.65 15.12
CA LEU A 229 -16.19 -12.83 16.19
C LEU A 229 -15.48 -11.48 16.32
N GLN A 230 -14.15 -11.45 16.18
CA GLN A 230 -13.37 -10.22 16.18
C GLN A 230 -13.71 -9.31 15.00
N VAL A 231 -13.82 -9.86 13.78
CA VAL A 231 -14.27 -9.12 12.58
C VAL A 231 -15.67 -8.57 12.80
N ASN A 232 -16.59 -9.37 13.33
CA ASN A 232 -17.97 -8.95 13.60
C ASN A 232 -18.02 -7.82 14.64
N SER A 233 -17.29 -7.95 15.75
CA SER A 233 -17.20 -6.91 16.78
C SER A 233 -16.65 -5.59 16.25
N ASN A 234 -15.58 -5.67 15.45
CA ASN A 234 -14.99 -4.50 14.79
C ASN A 234 -15.99 -3.86 13.80
N PHE A 235 -16.70 -4.69 13.02
CA PHE A 235 -17.72 -4.22 12.09
C PHE A 235 -18.87 -3.51 12.77
N VAL A 236 -19.39 -4.05 13.86
CA VAL A 236 -20.45 -3.40 14.64
C VAL A 236 -19.98 -2.03 15.16
N SER A 237 -18.73 -1.93 15.61
CA SER A 237 -18.15 -0.66 16.10
C SER A 237 -18.13 0.44 15.03
N HIS A 238 -17.84 0.10 13.78
CA HIS A 238 -17.84 1.05 12.64
C HIS A 238 -19.22 1.24 11.99
N ALA A 239 -20.08 0.23 11.99
CA ALA A 239 -21.39 0.29 11.35
C ALA A 239 -22.47 0.94 12.24
N CYS A 240 -22.41 0.80 13.57
CA CYS A 240 -23.44 1.29 14.48
C CYS A 240 -23.52 2.82 14.60
N TYR A 241 -22.45 3.57 14.30
CA TYR A 241 -22.53 5.04 14.31
C TYR A 241 -23.51 5.58 13.25
N LYS A 242 -23.69 4.89 12.12
CA LYS A 242 -24.65 5.31 11.07
C LYS A 242 -26.10 4.94 11.40
N VAL A 243 -26.36 3.80 12.07
CA VAL A 243 -27.72 3.46 12.51
C VAL A 243 -28.18 4.43 13.61
N ALA A 244 -27.29 4.83 14.52
CA ALA A 244 -27.60 5.87 15.50
C ALA A 244 -27.88 7.23 14.84
N LEU A 245 -27.14 7.64 13.80
CA LEU A 245 -27.41 8.90 13.08
C LEU A 245 -28.70 8.87 12.24
N ILE A 246 -29.11 7.70 11.73
CA ILE A 246 -30.37 7.55 11.00
C ILE A 246 -31.56 7.53 11.99
N CYS A 247 -31.41 6.92 13.17
CA CYS A 247 -32.44 6.90 14.21
C CYS A 247 -32.57 8.22 15.00
N VAL A 248 -31.59 9.13 14.93
CA VAL A 248 -31.67 10.48 15.55
C VAL A 248 -32.18 11.53 14.56
N LYS A 249 -32.32 11.20 13.27
CA LYS A 249 -32.84 12.10 12.22
C LYS A 249 -34.30 11.82 11.81
N TYR A 250 -35.01 10.96 12.54
CA TYR A 250 -36.46 10.73 12.39
C TYR A 250 -37.16 10.76 13.74
#